data_AF-A0A949JGU4-F1
#
_entry.id   AF-A0A949JGU4-F1
#
_cell.length_a   1.000
_cell.length_b   1.000
_cell.length_c   1.000
_cell.angle_alpha   90.00
_cell.angle_beta   90.00
_cell.angle_gamma   90.00
#
_symmetry.space_group_name_H-M   'P 1'
#
loop_
_entity.id
_entity.type
_entity.pdbx_description
1 polymer ?
#
loop_
_entity_poly.entity_id
_entity_poly.type
_entity_poly.pdbx_seq_one_letter_code
_entity_poly.pdbx_strand_id
1 'polypeptide(L)'
;MIEVNPDLCTGCGACEMACSLYREEEVFTTMRSSIILYREEKRNYFGIMLKRKGEVLLGRPEGVEVMKEGESSDTGGGGKPILLREPCDNCTQAHCVRFCPTECLKEV
;
A
#
# COMPACT_ATOMS: atom_id res chain seq x y z
N MET A 1 -5.93 -12.69 1.84
CA MET A 1 -5.09 -11.70 2.55
C MET A 1 -3.91 -11.34 1.64
N ILE A 2 -3.24 -10.19 1.83
CA ILE A 2 -2.08 -9.80 1.00
C ILE A 2 -0.82 -9.72 1.85
N GLU A 3 0.22 -10.47 1.48
CA GLU A 3 1.57 -10.34 2.02
C GLU A 3 2.42 -9.36 1.19
N VAL A 4 3.39 -8.71 1.84
CA VAL A 4 4.27 -7.71 1.22
C VAL A 4 5.72 -8.15 1.42
N ASN A 5 6.49 -8.27 0.34
CA ASN A 5 7.94 -8.44 0.35
C ASN A 5 8.62 -7.15 -0.14
N PRO A 6 9.03 -6.25 0.76
CA PRO A 6 9.51 -4.92 0.39
C PRO A 6 10.84 -4.92 -0.38
N ASP A 7 11.66 -5.97 -0.26
CA ASP A 7 12.94 -6.08 -0.99
C ASP A 7 12.75 -6.13 -2.51
N LEU A 8 11.58 -6.59 -2.96
CA LEU A 8 11.22 -6.65 -4.38
C LEU A 8 10.53 -5.37 -4.86
N CYS A 9 10.23 -4.42 -3.97
CA CYS A 9 9.55 -3.19 -4.36
C CYS A 9 10.51 -2.29 -5.16
N THR A 10 10.02 -1.76 -6.29
CA THR A 10 10.75 -0.79 -7.12
C THR A 10 10.18 0.62 -7.03
N GLY A 11 9.18 0.81 -6.17
CA GLY A 11 8.50 2.10 -6.01
C GLY A 11 7.68 2.54 -7.22
N CYS A 12 7.25 1.61 -8.09
CA CYS A 12 6.56 1.94 -9.36
C CYS A 12 5.14 2.48 -9.21
N GLY A 13 4.48 2.30 -8.05
CA GLY A 13 3.10 2.75 -7.81
C GLY A 13 2.00 1.97 -8.55
N ALA A 14 2.35 0.90 -9.28
CA ALA A 14 1.37 0.11 -10.05
C ALA A 14 0.28 -0.51 -9.18
N CYS A 15 0.62 -0.96 -7.97
CA CYS A 15 -0.33 -1.56 -7.04
C CYS A 15 -1.40 -0.56 -6.55
N GLU A 16 -1.02 0.70 -6.31
CA GLU A 16 -1.93 1.78 -5.93
C GLU A 16 -2.91 2.10 -7.07
N MET A 17 -2.39 2.27 -8.28
CA MET A 17 -3.24 2.50 -9.45
C MET A 17 -4.18 1.32 -9.72
N ALA A 18 -3.69 0.09 -9.64
CA ALA A 18 -4.48 -1.11 -9.90
C ALA A 18 -5.59 -1.31 -8.86
N CYS A 19 -5.31 -1.04 -7.58
CA CYS A 19 -6.33 -1.12 -6.52
C CYS A 19 -7.39 -0.04 -6.69
N SER A 20 -6.99 1.20 -7.01
CA SER A 20 -7.94 2.27 -7.32
C SER A 20 -8.80 1.96 -8.54
N LEU A 21 -8.21 1.48 -9.64
CA LEU A 21 -8.96 1.11 -10.85
C LEU A 21 -9.98 0.00 -10.59
N TYR A 22 -9.65 -0.96 -9.73
CA TYR A 22 -10.59 -2.02 -9.34
C TYR A 22 -11.76 -1.48 -8.51
N ARG A 23 -11.50 -0.48 -7.66
CA ARG A 23 -12.50 0.18 -6.81
C ARG A 23 -13.20 1.36 -7.49
N GLU A 24 -12.96 1.54 -8.78
CA GLU A 24 -13.48 2.68 -9.50
C GLU A 24 -14.96 2.48 -9.83
N GLU A 25 -15.77 3.51 -9.53
CA GLU A 25 -17.21 3.49 -9.75
C GLU A 25 -17.65 4.56 -10.75
N GLU A 26 -17.02 5.74 -10.77
CA GLU A 26 -17.44 6.87 -11.61
C GLU A 26 -16.26 7.73 -12.12
N VAL A 27 -15.33 8.12 -11.23
CA VAL A 27 -14.18 8.99 -11.51
C VAL A 27 -12.92 8.46 -10.86
N PHE A 28 -11.93 8.12 -11.70
CA PHE A 28 -10.62 7.62 -11.26
C PHE A 28 -9.94 8.53 -10.23
N THR A 29 -9.69 7.97 -9.04
CA THR A 29 -8.88 8.61 -8.00
C THR A 29 -8.03 7.61 -7.21
N THR A 30 -6.79 7.98 -6.90
CA THR A 30 -5.88 7.17 -6.06
C THR A 30 -6.37 7.03 -4.62
N MET A 31 -7.27 7.91 -4.17
CA MET A 31 -7.81 7.89 -2.81
C MET A 31 -8.68 6.67 -2.48
N ARG A 32 -9.22 5.98 -3.50
CA ARG A 32 -9.99 4.74 -3.30
C ARG A 32 -9.08 3.54 -2.96
N SER A 33 -7.81 3.59 -3.33
CA SER A 33 -6.89 2.47 -3.11
C SER A 33 -6.59 2.23 -1.63
N SER A 34 -6.65 0.99 -1.17
CA SER A 34 -6.18 0.62 0.19
C SER A 34 -4.67 0.47 0.30
N ILE A 35 -3.95 0.59 -0.81
CA ILE A 35 -2.50 0.47 -0.89
C ILE A 35 -1.89 1.76 -1.48
N ILE A 36 -0.85 2.30 -0.86
CA ILE A 36 -0.19 3.53 -1.34
C ILE A 36 1.31 3.29 -1.47
N LEU A 37 1.92 3.93 -2.45
CA LEU A 37 3.36 4.08 -2.49
C LEU A 37 3.80 5.02 -1.36
N TYR A 38 4.52 4.48 -0.39
CA TYR A 38 5.11 5.28 0.67
C TYR A 38 6.40 5.91 0.18
N ARG A 39 6.61 7.20 0.46
CA ARG A 39 7.82 7.95 0.14
C ARG A 39 8.13 8.91 1.28
N GLU A 40 9.39 8.96 1.69
CA GLU A 40 9.88 10.04 2.55
C GLU A 40 10.56 11.14 1.72
N GLU A 41 10.77 12.31 2.31
CA GLU A 41 11.46 13.44 1.67
C GLU A 41 12.91 13.12 1.27
N LYS A 42 13.53 12.10 1.88
CA LYS A 42 14.83 11.58 1.46
C LYS A 42 14.70 10.94 0.07
N ARG A 43 15.47 11.46 -0.89
CA ARG A 43 15.56 10.90 -2.25
C ARG A 43 15.82 9.40 -2.18
N ASN A 44 15.03 8.61 -2.92
CA ASN A 44 15.12 7.16 -3.06
C ASN A 44 14.71 6.33 -1.83
N TYR A 45 14.08 6.93 -0.81
CA TYR A 45 13.45 6.13 0.25
C TYR A 45 11.96 5.93 -0.05
N PHE A 46 11.60 4.70 -0.41
CA PHE A 46 10.24 4.32 -0.74
C PHE A 46 9.86 2.99 -0.08
N GLY A 47 8.57 2.74 -0.01
CA GLY A 47 7.99 1.54 0.55
C GLY A 47 6.54 1.36 0.10
N ILE A 48 5.82 0.47 0.75
CA ILE A 48 4.41 0.21 0.49
C ILE A 48 3.67 0.32 1.80
N MET A 49 2.55 1.04 1.81
CA MET A 49 1.58 0.96 2.90
C MET A 49 0.32 0.27 2.43
N LEU A 50 -0.17 -0.69 3.20
CA LEU A 50 -1.45 -1.37 2.96
C LEU A 50 -2.33 -1.24 4.20
N LYS A 51 -3.46 -0.55 4.08
CA LYS A 51 -4.46 -0.46 5.13
C LYS A 51 -5.32 -1.71 5.15
N ARG A 52 -5.37 -2.37 6.30
CA ARG A 52 -6.28 -3.46 6.62
C ARG A 52 -7.27 -2.98 7.68
N LYS A 53 -8.23 -3.81 8.06
CA LYS A 53 -9.17 -3.46 9.14
C LYS A 53 -8.41 -3.37 10.47
N GLY A 54 -8.27 -2.16 11.01
CA GLY A 54 -7.67 -1.90 12.32
C GLY A 54 -6.14 -1.82 12.35
N GLU A 55 -5.46 -2.10 11.24
CA GLU A 55 -4.00 -2.06 11.14
C GLU A 55 -3.54 -1.51 9.78
N VAL A 56 -2.33 -0.97 9.76
CA VAL A 56 -1.62 -0.53 8.55
C VAL A 56 -0.30 -1.27 8.49
N LEU A 57 -0.10 -2.02 7.41
CA LEU A 57 1.21 -2.57 7.10
C LEU A 57 2.07 -1.51 6.43
N LEU A 58 3.33 -1.40 6.83
CA LEU A 58 4.35 -0.58 6.22
C LEU A 58 5.53 -1.48 5.84
N GLY A 59 5.68 -1.76 4.54
CA GLY A 59 6.83 -2.46 3.98
C GLY A 59 7.91 -1.47 3.56
N ARG A 60 9.10 -1.59 4.13
CA ARG A 60 10.30 -0.80 3.82
C ARG A 60 11.50 -1.75 3.61
N PRO A 61 12.64 -1.29 3.06
CA PRO A 61 13.81 -2.16 2.91
C PRO A 61 14.30 -2.81 4.21
N GLU A 62 13.96 -2.25 5.38
CA GLU A 62 14.27 -2.82 6.70
C GLU A 62 13.33 -3.97 7.11
N GLY A 63 12.22 -4.16 6.39
CA GLY A 63 11.22 -5.20 6.64
C GLY A 63 9.78 -4.67 6.66
N VAL A 64 8.87 -5.52 7.13
CA VAL A 64 7.44 -5.21 7.27
C VAL A 64 7.14 -4.86 8.72
N GLU A 65 6.59 -3.67 8.92
CA GLU A 65 6.10 -3.18 10.20
C GLU A 65 4.56 -3.17 10.19
N VAL A 66 3.94 -3.56 11.30
CA VAL A 66 2.48 -3.52 11.49
C VAL A 66 2.16 -2.47 12.54
N MET A 67 1.38 -1.46 12.16
CA MET A 67 0.96 -0.37 13.04
C MET A 67 -0.54 -0.44 13.26
N LYS A 68 -1.04 -0.12 14.46
CA LYS A 68 -2.49 0.02 14.65
C LYS A 68 -2.98 1.28 13.96
N GLU A 69 -4.20 1.22 13.44
CA GLU A 69 -4.85 2.39 12.87
C GLU A 69 -4.97 3.51 13.93
N GLY A 70 -4.29 4.64 13.70
CA GLY A 70 -4.24 5.78 14.63
C GLY A 70 -2.98 5.87 15.49
N GLU A 71 -2.14 4.83 15.54
CA GLU A 71 -0.78 4.97 16.08
C GLU A 71 0.07 5.75 15.08
N SER A 72 0.47 6.97 15.47
CA SER A 72 1.37 7.80 14.68
C SER A 72 2.80 7.30 14.93
N SER A 73 3.37 6.59 13.97
CA SER A 73 4.82 6.46 13.91
C SER A 73 5.40 7.83 13.50
N ASP A 74 6.52 8.21 14.11
CA ASP A 74 7.28 9.45 13.82
C ASP A 74 7.83 9.50 12.37
N THR A 75 7.45 8.53 11.53
CA THR A 75 7.69 8.56 10.09
C THR A 75 7.06 9.81 9.50
N GLY A 76 7.87 10.55 8.74
CA GLY A 76 7.50 11.84 8.15
C GLY A 76 6.20 11.78 7.34
N GLY A 77 5.69 12.96 6.94
CA GLY A 77 4.32 13.21 6.45
C GLY A 77 3.74 12.29 5.35
N GLY A 78 4.49 11.36 4.77
CA GLY A 78 4.04 10.35 3.81
C GLY A 78 3.07 9.29 4.35
N GLY A 79 2.98 9.08 5.67
CA GLY A 79 2.08 8.09 6.28
C GLY A 79 0.63 8.55 6.52
N LYS A 80 0.34 9.84 6.41
CA LYS A 80 -0.99 10.41 6.72
C LYS A 80 -2.07 10.10 5.67
N PRO A 81 -1.79 10.10 4.35
CA PRO A 81 -2.82 9.89 3.33
C PRO A 81 -3.49 8.51 3.40
N ILE A 82 -2.78 7.45 3.80
CA ILE A 82 -3.35 6.10 3.85
C ILE A 82 -4.45 5.97 4.92
N LEU A 83 -4.36 6.74 6.02
CA LEU A 83 -5.35 6.68 7.09
C LEU A 83 -6.74 7.12 6.64
N LEU A 84 -6.82 8.02 5.65
CA LEU A 84 -8.07 8.50 5.07
C LEU A 84 -8.70 7.53 4.05
N ARG A 85 -7.95 6.51 3.62
CA ARG A 85 -8.42 5.56 2.61
C ARG A 85 -9.22 4.42 3.25
N GLU A 86 -10.03 3.77 2.45
CA GLU A 86 -10.78 2.59 2.87
C GLU A 86 -9.84 1.39 3.10
N PRO A 87 -10.12 0.51 4.08
CA PRO A 87 -9.34 -0.70 4.30
C PRO A 87 -9.48 -1.69 3.14
N CYS A 88 -8.49 -2.57 3.00
CA CYS A 88 -8.45 -3.62 1.98
C CYS A 88 -9.66 -4.55 2.06
N ASP A 89 -10.24 -4.88 0.90
CA ASP A 89 -11.40 -5.78 0.79
C ASP A 89 -11.02 -7.27 0.81
N ASN A 90 -9.73 -7.59 0.82
CA ASN A 90 -9.22 -8.95 0.62
C ASN A 90 -9.77 -9.60 -0.67
N CYS A 91 -9.68 -8.88 -1.79
CA CYS A 91 -10.11 -9.38 -3.10
C CYS A 91 -9.46 -10.72 -3.45
N THR A 92 -10.20 -11.60 -4.13
CA THR A 92 -9.65 -12.78 -4.81
C THR A 92 -9.16 -12.39 -6.20
N GLN A 93 -7.99 -12.87 -6.62
CA GLN A 93 -7.33 -12.42 -7.86
C GLN A 93 -7.12 -10.89 -7.89
N ALA A 94 -6.63 -10.36 -6.77
CA ALA A 94 -6.43 -8.96 -6.50
C ALA A 94 -5.58 -8.29 -7.60
N HIS A 95 -6.13 -7.21 -8.15
CA HIS A 95 -5.47 -6.45 -9.22
C HIS A 95 -4.12 -5.89 -8.78
N CYS A 96 -3.99 -5.43 -7.53
CA CYS A 96 -2.72 -4.93 -6.99
C CYS A 96 -1.61 -5.99 -6.97
N VAL A 97 -1.96 -7.26 -6.81
CA VAL A 97 -1.01 -8.39 -6.89
C VAL A 97 -0.69 -8.71 -8.34
N ARG A 98 -1.70 -8.87 -9.20
CA ARG A 98 -1.53 -9.23 -10.62
C ARG A 98 -0.78 -8.19 -11.45
N PHE A 99 -0.89 -6.91 -11.09
CA PHE A 99 -0.20 -5.81 -11.77
C PHE A 99 1.19 -5.53 -11.21
N CYS A 100 1.57 -6.16 -10.09
CA CYS A 100 2.88 -5.96 -9.50
C CYS A 100 3.98 -6.54 -10.42
N PRO A 101 4.87 -5.73 -11.00
CA PRO A 101 5.86 -6.21 -11.97
C PRO A 101 6.98 -7.04 -11.34
N THR A 102 7.09 -7.05 -10.00
CA THR A 102 8.18 -7.69 -9.26
C THR A 102 7.71 -8.73 -8.26
N GLU A 103 6.41 -9.04 -8.23
CA GLU A 103 5.83 -9.98 -7.26
C GLU A 103 6.08 -9.60 -5.78
N CYS A 104 6.25 -8.30 -5.52
CA CYS A 104 6.35 -7.73 -4.18
C CYS A 104 5.09 -7.99 -3.34
N LEU A 105 3.94 -8.20 -3.96
CA LEU A 105 2.67 -8.50 -3.30
C LEU A 105 2.23 -9.92 -3.63
N LYS A 106 1.74 -10.67 -2.64
CA LYS A 106 1.20 -12.03 -2.83
C LYS A 106 -0.14 -12.21 -2.13
N GLU A 107 -1.06 -12.91 -2.78
CA GLU A 107 -2.30 -13.36 -2.16
C GLU A 107 -2.02 -14.61 -1.32
N VAL A 108 -2.52 -14.61 -0.07
CA VAL A 108 -2.48 -15.73 0.88
C VAL A 108 -3.83 -16.01 1.52
#